data_AF-A0A819RZR1-F1
#
_entry.id   AF-A0A819RZR1-F1
#
_cell.length_a   1.000
_cell.length_b   1.000
_cell.length_c   1.000
_cell.angle_alpha   90.00
_cell.angle_beta   90.00
_cell.angle_gamma   90.00
#
_symmetry.space_group_name_H-M   'P 1'
#
loop_
_entity.id
_entity.type
_entity.pdbx_description
1 polymer ?
#
loop_
_entity_poly.entity_id
_entity_poly.type
_entity_poly.pdbx_seq_one_letter_code
_entity_poly.pdbx_strand_id
1 'polypeptide(L)'
;MCLLVVTVLFAIILPTSTLLTNNRTEHAIVIDSLDIAPVWAGHPVNFVLLTHLPYEFIAYYDAARQMTIAQRNINERIWIINKLPIITGWDSHNYIAMAIDDDGYLHLSGNMHVVPLIYFRTAQPLNASAFVQLNYMIGTDENRTTYPIFMRGPENEFIFTYRTGMSGNGNQIFNLYNLKTKIWKRLLDKPLTDGEGKRNAYFDGPIKGPDGYFHLVWVWRESPDASSNHDLSYARSKDLISWETST
;
A
#
# COMPACT_ATOMS: atom_id res chain seq x y z
N MET A 1 -3.76 -1.34 -25.67
CA MET A 1 -2.82 -2.07 -24.77
C MET A 1 -1.89 -1.02 -24.19
N CYS A 2 -1.84 -0.88 -22.85
CA CYS A 2 -0.96 0.08 -22.19
C CYS A 2 0.32 -0.65 -21.75
N LEU A 3 1.48 0.00 -21.88
CA LEU A 3 2.78 -0.56 -21.50
C LEU A 3 3.18 0.00 -20.14
N LEU A 4 3.56 -0.87 -19.21
CA LEU A 4 4.11 -0.44 -17.93
C LEU A 4 5.59 -0.12 -18.11
N VAL A 5 5.93 1.14 -17.82
CA VAL A 5 7.27 1.69 -17.96
C VAL A 5 7.69 2.30 -16.62
N VAL A 6 8.85 1.88 -16.09
CA VAL A 6 9.50 2.60 -14.99
C VAL A 6 10.37 3.70 -15.61
N THR A 7 10.15 4.93 -15.18
CA THR A 7 10.79 6.13 -15.72
C THR A 7 11.65 6.78 -14.64
N VAL A 8 12.93 7.03 -14.95
CA VAL A 8 13.80 7.83 -14.08
C VAL A 8 13.86 9.25 -14.62
N LEU A 9 13.51 10.22 -13.78
CA LEU A 9 13.51 11.65 -14.11
C LEU A 9 14.74 12.33 -13.49
N PHE A 10 15.36 13.25 -14.24
CA PHE A 10 16.38 14.15 -13.72
C PHE A 10 15.94 15.60 -13.91
N ALA A 11 16.07 16.43 -12.87
CA ALA A 11 15.84 17.86 -12.95
C ALA A 11 17.18 18.56 -13.21
N ILE A 12 17.33 19.21 -14.38
CA ILE A 12 18.53 19.99 -14.68
C ILE A 12 18.30 21.43 -14.24
N ILE A 13 18.99 21.87 -13.18
CA ILE A 13 19.06 23.28 -12.80
C ILE A 13 20.31 23.88 -13.45
N LEU A 14 20.17 24.54 -14.60
CA LEU A 14 21.27 25.29 -15.20
C LEU A 14 21.51 26.60 -14.42
N PRO A 15 22.73 26.86 -13.93
CA PRO A 15 23.05 28.16 -13.34
C PRO A 15 23.25 29.17 -14.48
N THR A 16 22.31 30.10 -14.63
CA THR A 16 22.53 31.30 -15.45
C THR A 16 22.79 32.48 -14.52
N SER A 17 24.04 32.93 -14.51
CA SER A 17 24.43 34.22 -13.97
C SER A 17 23.83 35.30 -14.87
N THR A 18 22.67 35.85 -14.49
CA THR A 18 22.30 37.27 -14.65
C THR A 18 20.86 37.47 -14.15
N LEU A 19 20.69 38.52 -13.34
CA LEU A 19 19.42 39.00 -12.80
C LEU A 19 18.48 39.45 -13.91
N LEU A 20 17.61 38.56 -14.39
CA LEU A 20 16.34 38.90 -15.03
C LEU A 20 15.30 37.88 -14.56
N THR A 21 14.12 38.38 -14.20
CA THR A 21 12.96 37.63 -13.72
C THR A 21 12.51 36.62 -14.78
N ASN A 22 13.07 35.42 -14.76
CA ASN A 22 12.64 34.32 -15.62
C ASN A 22 11.74 33.38 -14.84
N ASN A 23 10.48 33.29 -15.27
CA ASN A 23 9.59 32.16 -15.02
C ASN A 23 10.32 30.90 -15.46
N ARG A 24 10.93 30.18 -14.51
CA ARG A 24 11.57 28.89 -14.77
C ARG A 24 10.48 27.88 -15.11
N THR A 25 10.38 27.51 -16.38
CA THR A 25 9.71 26.28 -16.78
C THR A 25 10.70 25.15 -16.52
N GLU A 26 10.55 24.49 -15.37
CA GLU A 26 11.30 23.26 -15.09
C GLU A 26 10.76 22.17 -16.01
N HIS A 27 11.56 21.76 -17.00
CA HIS A 27 11.25 20.61 -17.83
C HIS A 27 11.96 19.38 -17.26
N ALA A 28 11.19 18.43 -16.76
CA ALA A 28 11.72 17.12 -16.42
C ALA A 28 12.09 16.38 -17.71
N ILE A 29 13.34 15.89 -17.80
CA ILE A 29 13.80 15.07 -18.92
C ILE A 29 13.84 13.62 -18.46
N VAL A 30 13.24 12.73 -19.26
CA VAL A 30 13.37 11.28 -19.08
C VAL A 30 14.79 10.89 -19.49
N ILE A 31 15.58 10.42 -18.54
CA ILE A 31 16.97 10.01 -18.80
C ILE A 31 17.11 8.50 -19.02
N ASP A 32 16.15 7.72 -18.51
CA ASP A 32 16.05 6.28 -18.76
C ASP A 32 14.59 5.83 -18.62
N SER A 33 14.24 4.80 -19.39
CA SER A 33 12.94 4.15 -19.37
C SER A 33 13.12 2.66 -19.58
N LEU A 34 12.47 1.85 -18.75
CA LEU A 34 12.47 0.40 -18.90
C LEU A 34 11.06 -0.13 -19.11
N ASP A 35 10.88 -0.83 -20.22
CA ASP A 35 9.68 -1.61 -20.50
C ASP A 35 9.65 -2.85 -19.61
N ILE A 36 8.49 -3.09 -18.99
CA ILE A 36 8.29 -4.23 -18.08
C ILE A 36 7.38 -5.26 -18.72
N ALA A 37 6.11 -4.87 -18.95
CA ALA A 37 5.10 -5.72 -19.55
C ALA A 37 3.87 -4.90 -19.98
N PRO A 38 3.05 -5.43 -20.91
CA PRO A 38 1.70 -4.95 -21.12
C PRO A 38 0.80 -5.15 -19.89
N VAL A 39 0.00 -4.14 -19.55
CA VAL A 39 -0.83 -4.14 -18.35
C VAL A 39 -2.29 -3.86 -18.62
N TRP A 40 -3.11 -4.27 -17.66
CA TRP A 40 -4.51 -3.89 -17.62
C TRP A 40 -4.67 -2.37 -17.50
N ALA A 41 -5.47 -1.79 -18.38
CA ALA A 41 -5.72 -0.35 -18.41
C ALA A 41 -7.21 -0.01 -18.60
N GLY A 42 -8.11 -0.96 -18.33
CA GLY A 42 -9.55 -0.78 -18.51
C GLY A 42 -10.22 0.05 -17.40
N HIS A 43 -9.58 0.17 -16.24
CA HIS A 43 -9.98 1.07 -15.14
C HIS A 43 -8.76 1.36 -14.24
N PRO A 44 -8.79 2.45 -13.44
CA PRO A 44 -7.75 2.71 -12.45
C PRO A 44 -7.71 1.60 -11.41
N VAL A 45 -6.56 0.95 -11.23
CA VAL A 45 -6.29 0.01 -10.14
C VAL A 45 -4.79 0.08 -9.86
N ASN A 46 -4.39 0.50 -8.66
CA ASN A 46 -3.00 0.88 -8.42
C ASN A 46 -2.07 -0.34 -8.36
N PHE A 47 -0.91 -0.17 -8.97
CA PHE A 47 0.25 -1.07 -8.87
C PHE A 47 1.18 -0.59 -7.77
N VAL A 48 2.19 -1.39 -7.43
CA VAL A 48 3.19 -1.03 -6.42
C VAL A 48 4.58 -1.34 -6.94
N LEU A 49 5.49 -0.37 -6.78
CA LEU A 49 6.93 -0.50 -7.04
C LEU A 49 7.66 -0.38 -5.70
N LEU A 50 8.61 -1.29 -5.46
CA LEU A 50 9.41 -1.35 -4.26
C LEU A 50 10.88 -1.53 -4.64
N THR A 51 11.75 -0.66 -4.14
CA THR A 51 13.20 -0.77 -4.29
C THR A 51 13.81 -1.21 -2.96
N HIS A 52 14.52 -2.33 -2.97
CA HIS A 52 15.33 -2.80 -1.85
C HIS A 52 16.64 -3.34 -2.40
N LEU A 53 17.72 -2.56 -2.27
CA LEU A 53 18.98 -2.86 -2.94
C LEU A 53 19.49 -4.27 -2.60
N PRO A 54 19.96 -5.02 -3.61
CA PRO A 54 20.21 -4.59 -4.99
C PRO A 54 19.01 -4.78 -5.94
N TYR A 55 17.81 -5.04 -5.44
CA TYR A 55 16.65 -5.42 -6.25
C TYR A 55 15.58 -4.33 -6.36
N GLU A 56 14.83 -4.40 -7.45
CA GLU A 56 13.53 -3.74 -7.60
C GLU A 56 12.45 -4.79 -7.84
N PHE A 57 11.28 -4.52 -7.28
CA PHE A 57 10.10 -5.37 -7.34
C PHE A 57 8.90 -4.55 -7.75
N ILE A 58 8.09 -5.07 -8.66
CA ILE A 58 6.86 -4.41 -9.09
C ILE A 58 5.72 -5.41 -9.15
N ALA A 59 4.60 -5.12 -8.49
CA ALA A 59 3.39 -5.92 -8.55
C ALA A 59 2.30 -5.13 -9.27
N TYR A 60 1.68 -5.76 -10.27
CA TYR A 60 0.71 -5.14 -11.17
C TYR A 60 -0.31 -6.17 -11.68
N TYR A 61 -1.34 -5.71 -12.39
CA TYR A 61 -2.23 -6.59 -13.15
C TYR A 61 -1.83 -6.60 -14.62
N ASP A 62 -1.46 -7.76 -15.14
CA ASP A 62 -1.04 -7.92 -16.53
C ASP A 62 -2.21 -7.69 -17.52
N ALA A 63 -1.94 -7.74 -18.82
CA ALA A 63 -2.98 -7.56 -19.85
C ALA A 63 -4.15 -8.57 -19.75
N ALA A 64 -3.96 -9.72 -19.10
CA ALA A 64 -5.00 -10.71 -18.81
C ALA A 64 -5.72 -10.46 -17.47
N ARG A 65 -5.45 -9.33 -16.81
CA ARG A 65 -5.91 -8.94 -15.46
C ARG A 65 -5.34 -9.83 -14.34
N GLN A 66 -4.31 -10.62 -14.62
CA GLN A 66 -3.70 -11.49 -13.62
C GLN A 66 -2.67 -10.72 -12.79
N MET A 67 -2.76 -10.84 -11.47
CA MET A 67 -1.78 -10.29 -10.54
C MET A 67 -0.42 -10.90 -10.82
N THR A 68 0.54 -10.05 -11.14
CA THR A 68 1.86 -10.43 -11.63
C THR A 68 2.90 -9.64 -10.87
N ILE A 69 3.97 -10.32 -10.45
CA ILE A 69 5.14 -9.71 -9.84
C ILE A 69 6.31 -9.80 -10.81
N ALA A 70 7.05 -8.71 -10.96
CA ALA A 70 8.32 -8.70 -11.66
C ALA A 70 9.43 -8.26 -10.70
N GLN A 71 10.59 -8.91 -10.81
CA GLN A 71 11.79 -8.60 -10.04
C GLN A 71 12.97 -8.40 -10.99
N ARG A 72 13.84 -7.44 -10.69
CA ARG A 72 15.14 -7.30 -11.35
C ARG A 72 16.23 -6.92 -10.35
N ASN A 73 17.49 -7.18 -10.68
CA ASN A 73 18.58 -6.42 -10.08
C ASN A 73 18.57 -4.99 -10.67
N ILE A 74 18.83 -3.96 -9.86
CA ILE A 74 18.76 -2.56 -10.30
C ILE A 74 19.78 -2.25 -11.42
N ASN A 75 20.88 -3.01 -11.49
CA ASN A 75 21.91 -2.87 -12.53
C ASN A 75 21.60 -3.68 -13.81
N GLU A 76 20.49 -4.44 -13.82
CA GLU A 76 20.06 -5.25 -14.95
C GLU A 76 18.82 -4.63 -15.60
N ARG A 77 18.63 -4.86 -16.90
CA ARG A 77 17.42 -4.38 -17.62
C ARG A 77 16.35 -5.45 -17.80
N ILE A 78 16.62 -6.68 -17.34
CA ILE A 78 15.77 -7.84 -17.54
C ILE A 78 14.93 -8.07 -16.29
N TRP A 79 13.62 -8.24 -16.49
CA TRP A 79 12.67 -8.57 -15.43
C TRP A 79 12.37 -10.07 -15.41
N ILE A 80 12.49 -10.67 -14.23
CA ILE A 80 11.98 -12.02 -13.94
C ILE A 80 10.53 -11.88 -13.51
N ILE A 81 9.61 -12.48 -14.27
CA ILE A 81 8.17 -12.34 -14.09
C ILE A 81 7.58 -13.62 -13.50
N ASN A 82 6.78 -13.48 -12.45
CA ASN A 82 6.02 -14.56 -11.84
C ASN A 82 4.54 -14.16 -11.70
N LYS A 83 3.63 -15.09 -11.99
CA LYS A 83 2.18 -14.83 -11.97
C LYS A 83 1.55 -15.46 -10.73
N LEU A 84 0.72 -14.70 -10.04
CA LEU A 84 -0.03 -15.16 -8.88
C LEU A 84 -1.44 -15.63 -9.32
N PRO A 85 -2.09 -16.53 -8.58
CA PRO A 85 -3.39 -17.10 -8.95
C PRO A 85 -4.57 -16.15 -8.65
N ILE A 86 -4.42 -14.86 -8.94
CA ILE A 86 -5.41 -13.81 -8.67
C ILE A 86 -5.71 -13.05 -9.96
N ILE A 87 -6.98 -12.88 -10.29
CA ILE A 87 -7.45 -12.10 -11.44
C ILE A 87 -8.33 -10.96 -10.93
N THR A 88 -8.06 -9.72 -11.35
CA THR A 88 -8.89 -8.57 -10.95
C THR A 88 -10.16 -8.46 -11.79
N GLY A 89 -11.21 -7.96 -11.13
CA GLY A 89 -12.48 -7.60 -11.72
C GLY A 89 -12.46 -6.20 -12.34
N TRP A 90 -13.58 -5.49 -12.24
CA TRP A 90 -13.74 -4.09 -12.66
C TRP A 90 -13.97 -3.22 -11.43
N ASP A 91 -12.93 -3.10 -10.59
CA ASP A 91 -13.05 -2.47 -9.28
C ASP A 91 -11.75 -1.78 -8.88
N SER A 92 -11.79 -0.45 -8.76
CA SER A 92 -10.62 0.35 -8.41
C SER A 92 -10.16 0.18 -6.96
N HIS A 93 -10.98 -0.42 -6.10
CA HIS A 93 -10.61 -0.76 -4.72
C HIS A 93 -9.56 -1.87 -4.66
N ASN A 94 -9.42 -2.66 -5.73
CA ASN A 94 -8.57 -3.85 -5.81
C ASN A 94 -7.08 -3.56 -5.97
N TYR A 95 -6.58 -2.42 -5.51
CA TYR A 95 -5.16 -2.09 -5.63
C TYR A 95 -4.26 -3.12 -4.92
N ILE A 96 -2.97 -3.09 -5.27
CA ILE A 96 -1.96 -3.98 -4.71
C ILE A 96 -1.10 -3.22 -3.69
N ALA A 97 -0.94 -3.79 -2.50
CA ALA A 97 0.01 -3.36 -1.49
C ALA A 97 1.14 -4.39 -1.39
N MET A 98 2.38 -3.91 -1.33
CA MET A 98 3.56 -4.76 -1.17
C MET A 98 4.59 -4.06 -0.30
N ALA A 99 5.23 -4.81 0.58
CA ALA A 99 6.33 -4.34 1.40
C ALA A 99 7.32 -5.46 1.71
N ILE A 100 8.46 -5.09 2.28
CA ILE A 100 9.51 -6.02 2.71
C ILE A 100 9.72 -5.90 4.22
N ASP A 101 9.77 -7.05 4.90
CA ASP A 101 10.12 -7.12 6.31
C ASP A 101 11.64 -7.07 6.53
N ASP A 102 12.09 -7.00 7.79
CA ASP A 102 13.51 -6.82 8.11
C ASP A 102 14.35 -8.09 7.86
N ASP A 103 13.70 -9.25 7.69
CA ASP A 103 14.35 -10.50 7.29
C ASP A 103 14.40 -10.65 5.75
N GLY A 104 13.91 -9.66 5.01
CA GLY A 104 13.94 -9.61 3.56
C GLY A 104 12.80 -10.35 2.86
N TYR A 105 11.79 -10.83 3.58
CA TYR A 105 10.63 -11.47 2.96
C TYR A 105 9.68 -10.42 2.40
N LEU A 106 9.21 -10.66 1.17
CA LEU A 106 8.19 -9.81 0.58
C LEU A 106 6.82 -10.24 1.06
N HIS A 107 6.00 -9.26 1.42
CA HIS A 107 4.61 -9.40 1.80
C HIS A 107 3.76 -8.69 0.76
N LEU A 108 2.69 -9.33 0.31
CA LEU A 108 1.81 -8.80 -0.72
C LEU A 108 0.35 -9.07 -0.36
N SER A 109 -0.49 -8.05 -0.52
CA SER A 109 -1.94 -8.15 -0.34
C SER A 109 -2.63 -7.21 -1.31
N GLY A 110 -3.81 -7.58 -1.81
CA GLY A 110 -4.50 -6.80 -2.83
C GLY A 110 -5.68 -7.55 -3.42
N ASN A 111 -6.33 -6.97 -4.44
CA ASN A 111 -7.57 -7.51 -5.00
C ASN A 111 -8.72 -7.64 -3.99
N MET A 112 -8.79 -6.71 -3.03
CA MET A 112 -9.67 -6.81 -1.87
C MET A 112 -10.69 -5.68 -1.81
N HIS A 113 -11.96 -6.05 -1.96
CA HIS A 113 -13.11 -5.19 -1.66
C HIS A 113 -14.25 -6.02 -1.05
N VAL A 114 -14.32 -6.03 0.28
CA VAL A 114 -15.30 -6.81 1.07
C VAL A 114 -15.22 -8.33 0.76
N VAL A 115 -13.99 -8.85 0.65
CA VAL A 115 -13.70 -10.27 0.37
C VAL A 115 -12.81 -10.88 1.45
N PRO A 116 -12.67 -12.21 1.54
CA PRO A 116 -11.67 -12.81 2.41
C PRO A 116 -10.27 -12.27 2.12
N LEU A 117 -9.44 -12.18 3.17
CA LEU A 117 -8.07 -11.69 3.09
C LEU A 117 -7.28 -12.45 2.02
N ILE A 118 -6.74 -11.70 1.07
CA ILE A 118 -5.79 -12.20 0.08
C ILE A 118 -4.40 -11.74 0.52
N TYR A 119 -3.59 -12.68 0.95
CA TYR A 119 -2.27 -12.41 1.50
C TYR A 119 -1.26 -13.46 1.07
N PHE A 120 -0.11 -12.97 0.60
CA PHE A 120 1.04 -13.74 0.15
C PHE A 120 2.29 -13.30 0.92
N ARG A 121 3.17 -14.26 1.16
CA ARG A 121 4.55 -13.99 1.61
C ARG A 121 5.51 -14.86 0.83
N THR A 122 6.70 -14.36 0.53
CA THR A 122 7.74 -15.22 -0.07
C THR A 122 8.18 -16.31 0.91
N ALA A 123 8.52 -17.48 0.38
CA ALA A 123 9.13 -18.58 1.13
C ALA A 123 10.64 -18.36 1.33
N GLN A 124 11.23 -17.47 0.53
CA GLN A 124 12.64 -17.09 0.57
C GLN A 124 12.77 -15.56 0.58
N PRO A 125 13.73 -15.00 1.34
CA PRO A 125 13.96 -13.57 1.35
C PRO A 125 14.44 -13.12 -0.03
N LEU A 126 14.01 -11.93 -0.46
CA LEU A 126 14.42 -11.27 -1.70
C LEU A 126 14.17 -12.08 -2.98
N ASN A 127 13.26 -13.06 -2.96
CA ASN A 127 12.90 -13.89 -4.11
C ASN A 127 11.40 -13.81 -4.41
N ALA A 128 11.02 -12.96 -5.36
CA ALA A 128 9.63 -12.71 -5.71
C ALA A 128 8.98 -13.88 -6.48
N SER A 129 9.77 -14.81 -7.02
CA SER A 129 9.26 -16.05 -7.59
C SER A 129 8.83 -17.06 -6.52
N ALA A 130 9.20 -16.84 -5.26
CA ALA A 130 8.91 -17.75 -4.15
C ALA A 130 7.65 -17.36 -3.35
N PHE A 131 6.74 -16.55 -3.89
CA PHE A 131 5.48 -16.23 -3.20
C PHE A 131 4.63 -17.47 -2.92
N VAL A 132 4.16 -17.56 -1.68
CA VAL A 132 3.19 -18.56 -1.23
C VAL A 132 1.94 -17.84 -0.77
N GLN A 133 0.78 -18.34 -1.19
CA GLN A 133 -0.51 -17.83 -0.75
C GLN A 133 -0.84 -18.37 0.64
N LEU A 134 -1.02 -17.47 1.62
CA LEU A 134 -1.33 -17.82 3.00
C LEU A 134 -2.83 -17.60 3.30
N ASN A 135 -3.43 -16.51 2.80
CA ASN A 135 -4.84 -16.14 2.99
C ASN A 135 -5.32 -15.98 4.45
N TYR A 136 -4.40 -15.91 5.41
CA TYR A 136 -4.72 -15.55 6.79
C TYR A 136 -3.53 -14.85 7.44
N MET A 137 -3.82 -14.02 8.44
CA MET A 137 -2.80 -13.48 9.36
C MET A 137 -3.02 -14.04 10.76
N ILE A 138 -4.19 -13.80 11.31
CA ILE A 138 -4.66 -14.24 12.63
C ILE A 138 -5.84 -15.20 12.48
N GLY A 139 -6.66 -15.05 11.43
CA GLY A 139 -7.88 -15.82 11.18
C GLY A 139 -9.16 -15.19 11.74
N THR A 140 -9.07 -14.03 12.42
CA THR A 140 -10.22 -13.26 12.90
C THR A 140 -10.29 -11.90 12.21
N ASP A 141 -11.52 -11.43 11.93
CA ASP A 141 -11.82 -10.20 11.16
C ASP A 141 -11.35 -10.20 9.69
N GLU A 142 -10.98 -11.37 9.14
CA GLU A 142 -10.34 -11.51 7.83
C GLU A 142 -11.29 -11.92 6.68
N ASN A 143 -12.60 -11.97 6.92
CA ASN A 143 -13.57 -12.45 5.92
C ASN A 143 -14.13 -11.38 4.97
N ARG A 144 -14.00 -10.10 5.34
CA ARG A 144 -14.60 -8.96 4.61
C ARG A 144 -13.64 -7.77 4.59
N THR A 145 -12.52 -7.98 3.92
CA THR A 145 -11.36 -7.11 3.94
C THR A 145 -11.31 -6.18 2.74
N THR A 146 -10.81 -4.95 2.97
CA THR A 146 -10.61 -3.90 1.98
C THR A 146 -9.42 -3.05 2.40
N TYR A 147 -8.75 -2.41 1.43
CA TYR A 147 -7.68 -1.43 1.66
C TYR A 147 -6.48 -1.94 2.48
N PRO A 148 -5.71 -2.92 1.95
CA PRO A 148 -4.50 -3.38 2.61
C PRO A 148 -3.42 -2.28 2.61
N ILE A 149 -2.73 -2.13 3.73
CA ILE A 149 -1.58 -1.22 3.89
C ILE A 149 -0.53 -1.92 4.75
N PHE A 150 0.72 -1.92 4.28
CA PHE A 150 1.89 -2.25 5.10
C PHE A 150 2.56 -0.96 5.56
N MET A 151 2.96 -0.89 6.83
CA MET A 151 3.60 0.30 7.40
C MET A 151 4.61 -0.07 8.48
N ARG A 152 5.44 0.92 8.87
CA ARG A 152 6.37 0.81 9.98
C ARG A 152 5.85 1.53 11.22
N GLY A 153 5.91 0.84 12.35
CA GLY A 153 5.58 1.39 13.66
C GLY A 153 6.68 2.31 14.22
N PRO A 154 6.46 2.85 15.43
CA PRO A 154 7.40 3.75 16.10
C PRO A 154 8.78 3.13 16.34
N GLU A 155 8.82 1.85 16.71
CA GLU A 155 10.04 1.06 16.92
C GLU A 155 10.42 0.27 15.66
N ASN A 156 10.02 0.79 14.49
CA ASN A 156 10.21 0.17 13.17
C ASN A 156 9.52 -1.20 13.00
N GLU A 157 8.51 -1.48 13.82
CA GLU A 157 7.80 -2.74 13.74
C GLU A 157 7.06 -2.90 12.42
N PHE A 158 6.97 -4.12 11.90
CA PHE A 158 6.27 -4.39 10.66
C PHE A 158 4.77 -4.59 10.93
N ILE A 159 3.96 -3.65 10.46
CA ILE A 159 2.53 -3.55 10.73
C ILE A 159 1.75 -3.73 9.42
N PHE A 160 0.62 -4.41 9.50
CA PHE A 160 -0.37 -4.48 8.44
C PHE A 160 -1.70 -3.93 8.95
N THR A 161 -2.30 -3.04 8.19
CA THR A 161 -3.60 -2.47 8.52
C THR A 161 -4.56 -2.65 7.35
N TYR A 162 -5.81 -2.96 7.67
CA TYR A 162 -6.86 -3.17 6.68
C TYR A 162 -8.23 -2.83 7.29
N ARG A 163 -9.17 -2.50 6.41
CA ARG A 163 -10.56 -2.31 6.81
C ARG A 163 -11.29 -3.64 6.74
N THR A 164 -11.95 -4.01 7.83
CA THR A 164 -12.91 -5.12 7.86
C THR A 164 -14.34 -4.59 7.82
N GLY A 165 -15.26 -5.34 7.22
CA GLY A 165 -16.68 -4.98 7.13
C GLY A 165 -17.06 -4.37 5.78
N MET A 166 -18.06 -3.48 5.79
CA MET A 166 -18.60 -2.86 4.57
C MET A 166 -18.96 -1.38 4.81
N SER A 167 -19.55 -0.72 3.81
CA SER A 167 -20.10 0.63 4.00
C SER A 167 -21.23 0.62 5.03
N GLY A 168 -21.29 1.63 5.90
CA GLY A 168 -22.14 1.72 7.10
C GLY A 168 -21.62 0.96 8.33
N ASN A 169 -20.69 0.01 8.19
CA ASN A 169 -20.22 -0.82 9.31
C ASN A 169 -18.85 -1.44 9.02
N GLY A 170 -17.81 -0.65 9.19
CA GLY A 170 -16.46 -1.00 8.76
C GLY A 170 -15.45 -0.40 9.72
N ASN A 171 -14.53 -1.26 10.13
CA ASN A 171 -13.62 -1.05 11.24
C ASN A 171 -12.18 -1.18 10.77
N GLN A 172 -11.29 -0.36 11.30
CA GLN A 172 -9.88 -0.43 10.96
C GLN A 172 -9.11 -1.36 11.90
N ILE A 173 -8.44 -2.35 11.33
CA ILE A 173 -7.71 -3.39 12.03
C ILE A 173 -6.20 -3.16 11.85
N PHE A 174 -5.43 -3.29 12.93
CA PHE A 174 -3.97 -3.24 12.91
C PHE A 174 -3.40 -4.55 13.43
N ASN A 175 -2.55 -5.18 12.65
CA ASN A 175 -1.82 -6.39 13.00
C ASN A 175 -0.32 -6.09 13.05
N LEU A 176 0.38 -6.72 13.98
CA LEU A 176 1.82 -6.64 14.18
C LEU A 176 2.46 -7.98 13.82
N TYR A 177 3.45 -7.95 12.93
CA TYR A 177 4.20 -9.12 12.52
C TYR A 177 5.37 -9.41 13.48
N ASN A 178 5.55 -10.68 13.83
CA ASN A 178 6.72 -11.13 14.58
C ASN A 178 7.72 -11.82 13.64
N LEU A 179 8.87 -11.20 13.40
CA LEU A 179 9.91 -11.72 12.48
C LEU A 179 10.37 -13.14 12.86
N LYS A 180 10.66 -13.37 14.15
CA LYS A 180 11.20 -14.64 14.65
C LYS A 180 10.25 -15.82 14.45
N THR A 181 8.97 -15.61 14.74
CA THR A 181 7.94 -16.66 14.70
C THR A 181 7.16 -16.68 13.39
N LYS A 182 7.30 -15.62 12.58
CA LYS A 182 6.65 -15.47 11.26
C LYS A 182 5.12 -15.51 11.30
N ILE A 183 4.55 -15.08 12.43
CA ILE A 183 3.11 -14.99 12.69
C ILE A 183 2.70 -13.55 12.97
N TRP A 184 1.42 -13.26 12.73
CA TRP A 184 0.79 -11.99 13.04
C TRP A 184 0.08 -12.06 14.39
N LYS A 185 0.01 -10.92 15.09
CA LYS A 185 -0.85 -10.73 16.25
C LYS A 185 -1.61 -9.42 16.12
N ARG A 186 -2.73 -9.28 16.83
CA ARG A 186 -3.49 -8.05 16.84
C ARG A 186 -2.69 -6.98 17.61
N LEU A 187 -2.60 -5.76 17.07
CA LEU A 187 -1.95 -4.64 17.74
C LEU A 187 -2.88 -3.96 18.75
N LEU A 188 -4.16 -3.80 18.37
CA LEU A 188 -5.18 -3.13 19.16
C LEU A 188 -6.30 -4.10 19.56
N ASP A 189 -6.62 -4.17 20.85
CA ASP A 189 -7.71 -5.02 21.36
C ASP A 189 -9.09 -4.64 20.81
N LYS A 190 -9.22 -3.40 20.32
CA LYS A 190 -10.39 -2.84 19.66
C LYS A 190 -9.98 -2.24 18.32
N PRO A 191 -10.89 -2.13 17.34
CA PRO A 191 -10.57 -1.43 16.10
C PRO A 191 -10.23 0.04 16.38
N LEU A 192 -9.34 0.61 15.56
CA LEU A 192 -8.92 2.02 15.71
C LEU A 192 -10.10 2.97 15.53
N THR A 193 -11.01 2.64 14.61
CA THR A 193 -12.26 3.36 14.39
C THR A 193 -13.41 2.37 14.48
N ASP A 194 -14.46 2.74 15.21
CA ASP A 194 -15.71 2.00 15.31
C ASP A 194 -16.86 2.93 14.87
N GLY A 195 -17.57 2.52 13.83
CA GLY A 195 -18.74 3.23 13.32
C GLY A 195 -20.04 2.91 14.04
N GLU A 196 -19.99 2.01 15.05
CA GLU A 196 -21.12 1.54 15.86
C GLU A 196 -22.28 0.97 15.01
N GLY A 197 -21.95 0.45 13.83
CA GLY A 197 -22.93 0.00 12.83
C GLY A 197 -23.80 1.10 12.21
N LYS A 198 -23.43 2.37 12.39
CA LYS A 198 -24.19 3.55 11.91
C LYS A 198 -23.47 4.33 10.81
N ARG A 199 -22.14 4.33 10.83
CA ARG A 199 -21.30 5.14 9.93
C ARG A 199 -19.95 4.49 9.66
N ASN A 200 -19.11 5.14 8.88
CA ASN A 200 -17.72 4.75 8.71
C ASN A 200 -16.76 5.92 8.84
N ALA A 201 -15.59 5.62 9.38
CA ALA A 201 -14.41 6.45 9.19
C ALA A 201 -13.74 6.10 7.85
N TYR A 202 -13.38 7.13 7.09
CA TYR A 202 -12.47 7.07 5.96
C TYR A 202 -11.28 7.95 6.29
N PHE A 203 -10.16 7.32 6.59
CA PHE A 203 -8.98 8.02 7.12
C PHE A 203 -7.85 8.07 6.10
N ASP A 204 -7.00 9.08 6.27
CA ASP A 204 -5.67 9.18 5.72
C ASP A 204 -4.65 9.02 6.86
N GLY A 205 -3.63 8.21 6.62
CA GLY A 205 -2.65 7.76 7.62
C GLY A 205 -3.01 6.47 8.37
N PRO A 206 -2.40 6.20 9.54
CA PRO A 206 -1.49 7.10 10.27
C PRO A 206 -0.15 7.34 9.56
N ILE A 207 0.32 8.59 9.52
CA ILE A 207 1.62 8.97 8.94
C ILE A 207 2.52 9.56 10.03
N LYS A 208 3.77 9.09 10.13
CA LYS A 208 4.75 9.64 11.08
C LYS A 208 5.16 11.06 10.65
N GLY A 209 4.84 12.04 11.47
CA GLY A 209 5.24 13.43 11.32
C GLY A 209 6.66 13.70 11.83
N PRO A 210 7.21 14.89 11.52
CA PRO A 210 8.54 15.31 11.97
C PRO A 210 8.62 15.56 13.48
N ASP A 211 7.48 15.71 14.16
CA ASP A 211 7.37 15.84 15.61
C ASP A 211 7.43 14.48 16.35
N GLY A 212 7.56 13.38 15.59
CA GLY A 212 7.63 12.01 16.11
C GLY A 212 6.28 11.38 16.41
N TYR A 213 5.16 12.05 16.14
CA TYR A 213 3.82 11.48 16.25
C TYR A 213 3.36 10.86 14.94
N PHE A 214 2.54 9.83 15.02
CA PHE A 214 1.70 9.37 13.92
C PHE A 214 0.41 10.18 13.90
N HIS A 215 0.13 10.83 12.78
CA HIS A 215 -1.06 11.65 12.58
C HIS A 215 -2.09 10.87 11.76
N LEU A 216 -3.35 10.93 12.21
CA LEU A 216 -4.50 10.33 11.57
C LEU A 216 -5.55 11.40 11.37
N VAL A 217 -6.05 11.54 10.14
CA VAL A 217 -7.18 12.40 9.80
C VAL A 217 -8.27 11.54 9.18
N TRP A 218 -9.53 11.81 9.47
CA TRP A 218 -10.63 11.07 8.83
C TRP A 218 -11.88 11.91 8.66
N VAL A 219 -12.75 11.44 7.75
CA VAL A 219 -14.13 11.93 7.64
C VAL A 219 -15.09 10.81 8.02
N TRP A 220 -16.26 11.19 8.51
CA TRP A 220 -17.36 10.28 8.76
C TRP A 220 -18.27 10.19 7.54
N ARG A 221 -18.83 9.01 7.30
CA ARG A 221 -19.82 8.77 6.24
C ARG A 221 -20.98 7.95 6.76
N GLU A 222 -22.19 8.48 6.67
CA GLU A 222 -23.40 7.83 7.19
C GLU A 222 -23.94 6.73 6.26
N SER A 223 -23.72 6.83 4.94
CA SER A 223 -24.30 5.88 3.97
C SER A 223 -23.28 5.46 2.90
N PRO A 224 -23.63 4.59 1.94
CA PRO A 224 -22.79 4.34 0.77
C PRO A 224 -22.56 5.55 -0.13
N ASP A 225 -23.41 6.58 -0.05
CA ASP A 225 -23.30 7.78 -0.85
C ASP A 225 -22.16 8.67 -0.36
N ALA A 226 -21.25 9.03 -1.26
CA ALA A 226 -20.14 9.92 -0.98
C ALA A 226 -20.61 11.33 -0.54
N SER A 227 -21.81 11.76 -0.94
CA SER A 227 -22.38 13.04 -0.49
C SER A 227 -22.71 13.06 1.00
N SER A 228 -22.79 11.88 1.63
CA SER A 228 -22.98 11.74 3.08
C SER A 228 -21.68 11.80 3.88
N ASN A 229 -20.56 12.22 3.26
CA ASN A 229 -19.34 12.54 3.98
C ASN A 229 -19.51 13.82 4.80
N HIS A 230 -19.06 13.83 6.04
CA HIS A 230 -19.08 14.99 6.93
C HIS A 230 -17.96 14.92 7.98
N ASP A 231 -17.76 16.04 8.67
CA ASP A 231 -16.88 16.23 9.83
C ASP A 231 -15.46 15.70 9.69
N LEU A 232 -14.51 16.62 9.51
CA LEU A 232 -13.10 16.31 9.59
C LEU A 232 -12.70 16.06 11.05
N SER A 233 -12.11 14.91 11.29
CA SER A 233 -11.68 14.45 12.60
C SER A 233 -10.17 14.18 12.58
N TYR A 234 -9.54 14.28 13.76
CA TYR A 234 -8.09 14.13 13.89
C TYR A 234 -7.72 13.48 15.21
N ALA A 235 -6.68 12.64 15.16
CA ALA A 235 -6.01 12.09 16.32
C ALA A 235 -4.52 11.88 16.02
N ARG A 236 -3.69 11.85 17.06
CA ARG A 236 -2.27 11.50 16.95
C ARG A 236 -1.85 10.50 18.02
N SER A 237 -0.78 9.77 17.75
CA SER A 237 -0.24 8.74 18.65
C SER A 237 1.28 8.63 18.54
N LYS A 238 1.96 8.34 19.66
CA LYS A 238 3.40 8.00 19.65
C LYS A 238 3.66 6.52 19.43
N ASP A 239 2.75 5.67 19.86
CA ASP A 239 2.91 4.21 19.97
C ASP A 239 1.94 3.42 19.06
N LEU A 240 1.07 4.12 18.30
CA LEU A 240 -0.07 3.61 17.55
C LEU A 240 -1.15 2.92 18.39
N ILE A 241 -1.01 2.93 19.72
CA ILE A 241 -1.89 2.25 20.69
C ILE A 241 -2.70 3.29 21.47
N SER A 242 -2.02 4.30 21.98
CA SER A 242 -2.57 5.39 22.77
C SER A 242 -2.76 6.62 21.89
N TRP A 243 -4.00 7.09 21.74
CA TRP A 243 -4.38 8.17 20.84
C TRP A 243 -4.87 9.40 21.60
N GLU A 244 -4.48 10.58 21.15
CA GLU A 244 -4.88 11.88 21.70
C GLU A 244 -5.40 12.83 20.62
N THR A 245 -6.25 13.79 21.01
CA THR A 245 -6.75 14.86 20.12
C THR A 245 -5.67 15.91 19.87
N SER A 246 -5.86 16.78 18.86
CA SER A 246 -5.07 18.01 18.74
C SER A 246 -5.43 18.95 19.90
N THR A 247 -4.44 19.33 20.70
CA THR A 247 -4.52 20.42 21.67
C THR A 247 -4.50 21.77 20.98
#